data_AF-A0A8E0ILL9-F1
#
_entry.id   AF-A0A8E0ILL9-F1
#
_cell.length_a   1.000
_cell.length_b   1.000
_cell.length_c   1.000
_cell.angle_alpha   90.00
_cell.angle_beta   90.00
_cell.angle_gamma   90.00
#
_symmetry.space_group_name_H-M   'P 1'
#
loop_
_entity.id
_entity.type
_entity.pdbx_description
1 polymer ?
#
loop_
_entity_poly.entity_id
_entity_poly.type
_entity_poly.pdbx_seq_one_letter_code
_entity_poly.pdbx_strand_id
1 'polypeptide(L)' 'EALTRLIKADIFGQDEEHTYLIPFDQGQLVSYLNQETVVKATDYREDGTLITAVVNPVQKGKLARFAVKEEV' A
#
# COMPACT_ATOMS: atom_id res chain seq x y z
N GLU A 1 25.72 -9.22 17.36
CA GLU A 1 24.88 -8.87 16.19
C GLU A 1 23.65 -9.78 16.05
N ALA A 2 22.78 -9.84 17.06
CA ALA A 2 21.61 -10.73 17.07
C ALA A 2 20.26 -9.99 17.06
N LEU A 3 20.23 -8.72 17.50
CA LEU A 3 18.99 -7.97 17.67
C LEU A 3 18.36 -7.51 16.34
N THR A 4 19.19 -7.18 15.35
CA THR A 4 18.72 -6.70 14.04
C THR A 4 18.02 -7.77 13.22
N ARG A 5 18.28 -9.07 13.48
CA ARG A 5 17.65 -10.18 12.75
C ARG A 5 16.22 -10.46 13.23
N LEU A 6 15.95 -10.30 14.53
CA LEU A 6 14.63 -10.52 15.11
C LEU A 6 13.60 -9.47 14.69
N ILE A 7 14.02 -8.20 14.57
CA ILE A 7 13.13 -7.12 14.10
C ILE A 7 12.74 -7.33 12.63
N LYS A 8 13.62 -7.91 11.80
CA LYS A 8 13.29 -8.17 10.40
C LYS A 8 12.26 -9.29 10.23
N ALA A 9 12.40 -10.40 10.94
CA ALA A 9 11.54 -11.58 10.73
C ALA A 9 10.05 -11.33 11.03
N ASP A 10 9.72 -10.39 11.92
CA ASP A 10 8.33 -10.08 12.30
C ASP A 10 7.63 -9.11 11.34
N ILE A 11 8.40 -8.33 10.57
CA ILE A 11 7.87 -7.26 9.69
C ILE A 11 7.65 -7.75 8.25
N PHE A 12 8.27 -8.85 7.83
CA PHE A 12 8.30 -9.30 6.42
C PHE A 12 7.31 -10.42 6.06
N GLY A 13 6.39 -10.80 6.96
CA GLY A 13 5.50 -11.96 6.77
C GLY A 13 4.00 -11.65 6.58
N GLN A 14 3.62 -10.39 6.39
CA GLN A 14 2.21 -9.96 6.41
C GLN A 14 1.93 -9.05 5.21
N ASP A 15 2.15 -9.57 4.00
CA ASP A 15 1.66 -8.91 2.79
C ASP A 15 0.13 -8.98 2.82
N GLU A 16 -0.51 -7.84 2.99
CA GLU A 16 -1.96 -7.71 3.10
C GLU A 16 -2.51 -6.96 1.90
N GLU A 17 -3.69 -7.37 1.43
CA GLU A 17 -4.43 -6.63 0.42
C GLU A 17 -5.07 -5.40 1.07
N HIS A 18 -4.76 -4.22 0.53
CA HIS A 18 -5.33 -2.96 0.97
C HIS A 18 -5.77 -2.12 -0.22
N THR A 19 -6.83 -1.36 0.01
CA THR A 19 -7.37 -0.41 -0.97
C THR A 19 -6.93 1.00 -0.59
N TYR A 20 -6.42 1.73 -1.58
CA TYR A 20 -5.92 3.09 -1.44
C TYR A 20 -6.63 4.01 -2.42
N LEU A 21 -7.02 5.19 -1.97
CA LEU A 21 -7.53 6.24 -2.83
C LEU A 21 -6.45 7.31 -2.99
N ILE A 22 -5.83 7.34 -4.16
CA ILE A 22 -4.72 8.23 -4.49
C ILE A 22 -5.27 9.40 -5.32
N PRO A 23 -5.30 10.63 -4.81
CA PRO A 23 -5.75 11.78 -5.58
C PRO A 23 -4.83 12.05 -6.80
N PHE A 24 -5.37 12.68 -7.84
CA PHE A 24 -4.67 12.86 -9.12
C PHE A 24 -3.40 13.73 -9.03
N ASP A 25 -3.30 14.56 -8.00
CA ASP A 25 -2.08 15.32 -7.67
C ASP A 25 -0.91 14.43 -7.23
N GLN A 26 -1.18 13.17 -6.85
CA GLN A 26 -0.18 12.21 -6.37
C GLN A 26 0.01 11.01 -7.31
N GLY A 27 -0.04 11.24 -8.64
CA GLY A 27 0.22 10.20 -9.64
C GLY A 27 1.57 9.48 -9.51
N GLN A 28 2.58 10.10 -8.88
CA GLN A 28 3.85 9.42 -8.56
C GLN A 28 3.65 8.23 -7.62
N LEU A 29 2.69 8.31 -6.70
CA LEU A 29 2.40 7.25 -5.74
C LEU A 29 1.69 6.06 -6.41
N VAL A 30 0.83 6.34 -7.39
CA VAL A 30 0.25 5.31 -8.27
C VAL A 30 1.35 4.56 -9.02
N SER A 31 2.31 5.28 -9.60
CA SER A 31 3.46 4.67 -10.29
C SER A 31 4.30 3.82 -9.33
N TYR A 32 4.58 4.33 -8.13
CA TYR A 32 5.29 3.58 -7.08
C TYR A 32 4.58 2.28 -6.73
N LEU A 33 3.26 2.32 -6.51
CA LEU A 33 2.45 1.12 -6.25
C LEU A 33 2.55 0.11 -7.39
N ASN A 34 2.43 0.57 -8.64
CA ASN A 34 2.55 -0.32 -9.80
C ASN A 34 3.95 -0.95 -9.96
N GLN A 35 5.00 -0.30 -9.49
CA GLN A 35 6.38 -0.81 -9.59
C GLN A 35 6.80 -1.69 -8.40
N GLU A 36 6.35 -1.34 -7.19
CA GLU A 36 6.89 -1.88 -5.94
C GLU A 36 5.90 -2.81 -5.21
N THR A 37 4.67 -2.94 -5.73
CA THR A 37 3.59 -3.73 -5.12
C THR A 37 2.82 -4.51 -6.18
N VAL A 38 2.04 -5.50 -5.75
CA VAL A 38 1.17 -6.25 -6.66
C VAL A 38 -0.20 -5.58 -6.70
N VAL A 39 -0.43 -4.76 -7.71
CA VAL A 39 -1.73 -4.14 -7.97
C VAL A 39 -2.72 -5.19 -8.50
N LYS A 40 -3.84 -5.36 -7.79
CA LYS A 40 -4.94 -6.27 -8.12
C LYS A 40 -6.02 -5.58 -8.95
N ALA A 41 -6.35 -4.34 -8.59
CA ALA A 41 -7.37 -3.55 -9.26
C ALA A 41 -7.01 -2.08 -9.23
N THR A 42 -7.41 -1.37 -10.28
CA THR A 42 -7.25 0.08 -10.39
C THR A 42 -8.53 0.65 -10.97
N ASP A 43 -9.24 1.46 -10.19
CA ASP A 43 -10.46 2.14 -10.58
C ASP A 43 -10.26 3.66 -10.56
N TYR A 44 -10.69 4.34 -11.60
CA TYR A 44 -10.64 5.80 -11.67
C TYR A 44 -11.95 6.37 -11.16
N ARG A 45 -11.90 7.14 -10.07
CA ARG A 45 -13.02 7.83 -9.45
C ARG A 45 -12.87 9.34 -9.62
N GLU A 46 -13.92 10.10 -9.31
CA GLU A 46 -13.90 11.57 -9.41
C GLU A 46 -12.91 12.21 -8.42
N ASP A 47 -12.65 11.55 -7.30
CA ASP A 47 -11.76 11.98 -6.22
C ASP A 47 -10.31 11.49 -6.38
N GLY A 48 -10.05 10.57 -7.32
CA GLY A 48 -8.71 10.05 -7.59
C GLY A 48 -8.69 8.67 -8.22
N THR A 49 -7.54 8.01 -8.11
CA THR A 49 -7.33 6.62 -8.54
C THR A 49 -7.41 5.71 -7.32
N LEU A 50 -8.44 4.87 -7.28
CA LEU A 50 -8.58 3.80 -6.31
C LEU A 50 -7.70 2.63 -6.76
N ILE A 51 -6.80 2.17 -5.91
CA ILE A 51 -5.87 1.09 -6.19
C ILE A 51 -5.98 0.05 -5.10
N THR A 52 -6.31 -1.17 -5.49
CA THR A 52 -6.24 -2.35 -4.62
C THR A 52 -4.90 -3.01 -4.87
N ALA A 53 -4.04 -3.07 -3.85
CA ALA A 53 -2.73 -3.66 -3.98
C ALA A 53 -2.36 -4.49 -2.76
N VAL A 54 -1.58 -5.53 -2.99
CA VAL A 54 -0.96 -6.31 -1.91
C VAL A 54 0.31 -5.59 -1.50
N VAL A 55 0.33 -5.12 -0.24
CA VAL A 55 1.41 -4.31 0.31
C VAL A 55 1.99 -4.95 1.56
N ASN A 56 3.28 -4.74 1.78
CA ASN A 56 3.93 -5.14 3.02
C ASN A 56 3.63 -4.12 4.15
N PRO A 57 3.89 -4.46 5.43
CA PRO A 57 3.63 -3.58 6.57
C PRO A 57 4.36 -2.22 6.51
N VAL A 58 5.53 -2.17 5.86
CA VAL A 58 6.31 -0.93 5.69
C VAL A 58 5.63 0.00 4.68
N GLN A 59 5.16 -0.54 3.56
CA GLN A 59 4.40 0.16 2.53
C GLN A 59 3.04 0.60 3.09
N LYS A 60 2.34 -0.28 3.81
CA LYS A 60 1.09 0.04 4.54
C LYS A 60 1.27 1.25 5.44
N GLY A 61 2.37 1.34 6.20
CA GLY A 61 2.68 2.50 7.03
C GLY A 61 2.87 3.81 6.24
N LYS A 62 3.54 3.75 5.08
CA LYS A 62 3.72 4.92 4.20
C LYS A 62 2.40 5.40 3.57
N LEU A 63 1.57 4.44 3.19
CA LEU A 63 0.31 4.63 2.46
C LEU A 63 -0.91 4.82 3.37
N ALA A 64 -0.74 4.70 4.69
CA ALA A 64 -1.81 4.79 5.68
C ALA A 64 -2.67 6.07 5.55
N ARG A 65 -2.09 7.16 5.04
CA ARG A 65 -2.80 8.42 4.79
C ARG A 65 -3.80 8.39 3.62
N PHE A 66 -3.66 7.41 2.73
CA PHE A 66 -4.52 7.18 1.57
C PHE A 66 -5.36 5.90 1.71
N ALA A 67 -5.18 5.17 2.82
CA ALA A 67 -5.91 3.94 3.07
C ALA A 67 -7.40 4.26 3.20
N VAL A 68 -8.20 3.67 2.32
CA VAL A 68 -9.65 3.75 2.45
C VAL A 68 -10.03 2.65 3.43
N LYS A 69 -10.58 3.02 4.60
CA LYS A 69 -11.20 2.01 5.46
C LYS A 69 -12.41 1.49 4.71
N GLU A 70 -12.33 0.27 4.21
CA GLU A 70 -13.52 -0.48 3.88
C GLU A 70 -14.21 -0.77 5.22
N GLU A 71 -15.18 0.07 5.55
CA GLU A 71 -16.08 -0.14 6.68
C GLU A 71 -16.95 -1.34 6.30
N VAL A 72 -16.55 -2.53 6.78
CA VAL A 72 -17.37 -3.75 6.76
C VAL A 72 -18.39 -3.76 7.88
#